data_AF-A0A376UGG4-F1
#
_entry.id   AF-A0A376UGG4-F1
#
_cell.length_a   1.000
_cell.length_b   1.000
_cell.length_c   1.000
_cell.angle_alpha   90.00
_cell.angle_beta   90.00
_cell.angle_gamma   90.00
#
_symmetry.space_group_name_H-M   'P 1'
#
loop_
_entity.id
_entity.type
_entity.pdbx_description
1 polymer ?
#
loop_
_entity_poly.entity_id
_entity_poly.type
_entity_poly.pdbx_seq_one_letter_code
_entity_poly.pdbx_strand_id
1 'polypeptide(L)'
;MVRKQIALTEQGAQWLEENREQVEMIEERIKARCVGAALRQNPQMKRALDNFKAVLDLHVNQSDISDAQIKKIIAVIDRAAFDITQLD
;
A
#
# COMPACT_ATOMS: atom_id res chain seq x y z
N MET A 1 -23.81 -29.76 19.81
CA MET A 1 -22.36 -29.67 19.47
C MET A 1 -21.76 -28.56 20.33
N VAL A 2 -20.82 -28.85 21.23
CA VAL A 2 -20.23 -27.85 22.12
C VAL A 2 -19.16 -27.07 21.34
N ARG A 3 -19.23 -25.72 21.31
CA ARG A 3 -18.16 -24.89 20.74
C ARG A 3 -16.93 -24.96 21.64
N LYS A 4 -15.79 -25.36 21.09
CA LYS A 4 -14.50 -25.25 21.80
C LYS A 4 -14.14 -23.78 21.96
N GLN A 5 -13.89 -23.36 23.20
CA GLN A 5 -13.26 -22.07 23.49
C GLN A 5 -11.74 -22.26 23.37
N ILE A 6 -11.11 -21.44 22.54
CA ILE A 6 -9.66 -21.40 22.38
C ILE A 6 -9.20 -20.12 23.07
N ALA A 7 -8.28 -20.26 24.03
CA ALA A 7 -7.66 -19.16 24.77
C ALA A 7 -6.14 -19.33 24.75
N LEU A 8 -5.42 -18.22 24.86
CA LEU A 8 -3.96 -18.22 25.02
C LEU A 8 -3.59 -18.84 26.37
N THR A 9 -2.59 -19.72 26.37
CA THR A 9 -1.92 -20.15 27.60
C THR A 9 -0.99 -19.04 28.08
N GLU A 10 -0.62 -19.03 29.36
CA GLU A 10 0.36 -18.07 29.89
C GLU A 10 1.68 -18.10 29.13
N GLN A 11 2.17 -19.30 28.81
CA GLN A 11 3.37 -19.49 27.98
C GLN A 11 3.19 -18.90 26.57
N GLY A 12 2.00 -19.03 25.98
CA GLY A 12 1.68 -18.44 24.68
C GLY A 12 1.62 -16.91 24.74
N ALA A 13 1.10 -16.33 25.82
CA ALA A 13 1.07 -14.89 26.03
C ALA A 13 2.49 -14.32 26.21
N GLN A 14 3.34 -15.00 27.00
CA GLN A 14 4.72 -14.58 27.21
C GLN A 14 5.54 -14.66 25.91
N TRP A 15 5.40 -15.75 25.15
CA TRP A 15 6.04 -15.87 23.84
C TRP A 15 5.58 -14.80 22.86
N LEU A 16 4.28 -14.47 22.85
CA LEU A 16 3.76 -13.39 22.01
C LEU A 16 4.37 -12.04 22.39
N GLU A 17 4.55 -11.77 23.69
CA GLU A 17 5.17 -10.53 24.16
C GLU A 17 6.64 -10.45 23.75
N GLU A 18 7.41 -11.54 23.95
CA GLU A 18 8.81 -11.63 23.55
C GLU A 18 9.02 -11.45 22.04
N ASN A 19 8.01 -11.77 21.22
CA ASN A 19 8.08 -11.68 19.77
C ASN A 19 7.23 -10.53 19.19
N ARG A 20 6.71 -9.63 20.04
CA ARG A 20 5.75 -8.57 19.65
C ARG A 20 6.26 -7.71 18.49
N GLU A 21 7.51 -7.25 18.58
CA GLU A 21 8.15 -6.43 17.54
C GLU A 21 8.20 -7.16 16.19
N GLN A 22 8.57 -8.44 16.19
CA GLN A 22 8.64 -9.24 14.97
C GLN A 22 7.26 -9.47 14.35
N VAL A 23 6.24 -9.71 15.19
CA VAL A 23 4.86 -9.86 14.74
C VAL A 23 4.36 -8.55 14.13
N GLU A 24 4.62 -7.40 14.75
CA GLU A 24 4.25 -6.08 14.24
C GLU A 24 4.90 -5.81 12.88
N MET A 25 6.20 -6.09 12.73
CA MET A 25 6.88 -5.96 11.44
C MET A 25 6.26 -6.84 10.34
N ILE A 26 5.84 -8.06 10.67
CA ILE A 26 5.17 -8.96 9.73
C ILE A 26 3.79 -8.43 9.36
N GLU A 27 3.02 -7.96 10.34
CA GLU A 27 1.71 -7.38 10.11
C GLU A 27 1.77 -6.16 9.19
N GLU A 28 2.72 -5.25 9.41
CA GLU A 28 2.91 -4.07 8.57
C GLU A 28 3.21 -4.47 7.12
N ARG A 29 4.09 -5.46 6.92
CA ARG A 29 4.41 -5.99 5.58
C ARG A 29 3.21 -6.61 4.90
N ILE A 30 2.37 -7.34 5.63
CA ILE A 30 1.13 -7.91 5.11
C ILE A 30 0.16 -6.80 4.72
N LYS A 31 -0.08 -5.82 5.61
CA LYS A 31 -0.94 -4.66 5.36
C LYS A 31 -0.47 -3.88 4.13
N ALA A 32 0.82 -3.60 4.00
CA ALA A 32 1.40 -2.92 2.85
C ALA A 32 1.20 -3.71 1.53
N ARG A 33 1.23 -5.05 1.57
CA ARG A 33 0.91 -5.89 0.41
C ARG A 33 -0.57 -5.89 0.06
N CYS A 34 -1.45 -5.86 1.07
CA CYS A 34 -2.89 -5.75 0.88
C CYS A 34 -3.28 -4.42 0.22
N VAL A 35 -2.56 -3.33 0.51
CA VAL A 35 -2.74 -2.05 -0.22
C VAL A 35 -2.49 -2.27 -1.71
N GLY A 36 -3.52 -1.96 -2.51
CA GLY A 36 -3.50 -2.14 -3.96
C GLY A 36 -3.63 -3.60 -4.43
N ALA A 37 -3.99 -4.56 -3.56
CA ALA A 37 -4.20 -5.95 -3.97
C ALA A 37 -5.27 -6.08 -5.06
N ALA A 38 -6.42 -5.42 -4.89
CA ALA A 38 -7.48 -5.37 -5.91
C ALA A 38 -7.00 -4.73 -7.22
N LEU A 39 -6.16 -3.68 -7.13
CA LEU A 39 -5.58 -3.02 -8.30
C LEU A 39 -4.70 -3.99 -9.11
N ARG A 40 -3.99 -4.90 -8.43
CA ARG A 40 -3.10 -5.89 -9.07
C ARG A 40 -3.86 -7.08 -9.66
N GLN A 41 -5.11 -7.33 -9.24
CA GLN A 41 -5.95 -8.39 -9.79
C GLN A 41 -6.52 -8.04 -11.17
N ASN A 42 -6.73 -6.75 -11.46
CA ASN A 42 -7.14 -6.31 -12.79
C ASN A 42 -5.89 -6.01 -13.66
N PRO A 43 -5.65 -6.75 -14.77
CA PRO A 43 -4.46 -6.56 -15.60
C PRO A 43 -4.34 -5.17 -16.22
N GLN A 44 -5.46 -4.54 -16.58
CA GLN A 44 -5.47 -3.19 -17.16
C GLN A 44 -5.13 -2.14 -16.12
N MET A 45 -5.66 -2.27 -14.90
CA MET A 45 -5.33 -1.40 -13.78
C MET A 45 -3.85 -1.53 -13.40
N LYS A 46 -3.35 -2.77 -13.31
CA LYS A 46 -1.93 -3.04 -13.08
C LYS A 46 -1.04 -2.36 -14.13
N ARG A 47 -1.36 -2.53 -15.42
CA ARG A 47 -0.62 -1.90 -16.53
C ARG A 47 -0.64 -0.37 -16.43
N ALA A 48 -1.79 0.23 -16.13
CA ALA A 48 -1.92 1.68 -15.99
C ALA A 48 -1.03 2.21 -14.85
N LEU A 49 -1.03 1.54 -13.69
CA LEU A 49 -0.18 1.90 -12.55
C LEU A 49 1.32 1.72 -12.83
N ASP A 50 1.69 0.63 -13.50
CA ASP A 50 3.09 0.36 -13.83
C ASP A 50 3.61 1.40 -14.83
N ASN A 51 2.81 1.79 -15.84
CA ASN A 51 3.15 2.90 -16.74
C ASN A 51 3.27 4.24 -15.99
N PHE A 52 2.33 4.53 -15.09
CA PHE A 52 2.33 5.78 -14.34
C PHE A 52 3.61 5.93 -13.49
N LYS A 53 4.00 4.85 -12.80
CA LYS A 53 5.26 4.80 -12.02
C LYS A 53 6.48 4.99 -12.90
N ALA A 54 6.56 4.33 -14.06
CA ALA A 54 7.69 4.43 -14.96
C ALA A 54 7.91 5.87 -15.46
N VAL A 55 6.82 6.57 -15.81
CA VAL A 55 6.90 7.97 -16.25
C VAL A 55 7.33 8.89 -15.11
N LEU A 56 6.79 8.69 -13.90
CA LEU A 56 7.19 9.47 -12.73
C LEU A 56 8.65 9.25 -12.37
N ASP A 57 9.13 8.00 -12.39
CA ASP A 57 10.52 7.67 -12.11
C ASP A 57 11.47 8.37 -13.09
N LEU A 58 11.15 8.32 -14.39
CA LEU A 58 11.92 9.00 -15.43
C LEU A 58 12.01 10.52 -15.21
N HIS A 59 10.90 11.16 -14.86
CA HIS A 59 10.85 12.62 -14.75
C HIS A 59 11.34 13.13 -13.40
N VAL A 60 11.08 12.42 -12.31
CA VAL A 60 11.37 12.89 -10.94
C VAL A 60 12.74 12.42 -10.46
N ASN A 61 13.14 11.19 -10.78
CA ASN A 61 14.36 10.60 -10.25
C ASN A 61 15.52 10.62 -11.27
N GLN A 62 15.22 10.59 -12.57
CA GLN A 62 16.23 10.40 -13.61
C GLN A 62 16.47 11.64 -14.50
N SER A 63 15.76 12.75 -14.24
CA SER A 63 15.86 14.00 -15.02
C SER A 63 16.01 15.21 -14.10
N ASP A 64 16.65 16.27 -14.60
CA ASP A 64 16.65 17.57 -13.91
C ASP A 64 15.24 18.20 -14.00
N ILE A 65 14.46 17.99 -12.94
CA ILE A 65 13.11 18.51 -12.80
C ILE A 65 13.08 19.76 -11.94
N SER A 66 12.37 20.79 -12.40
CA SER A 66 12.16 22.02 -11.62
C SER A 66 11.01 21.87 -10.62
N ASP A 67 11.05 22.65 -9.54
CA ASP A 67 9.94 22.75 -8.57
C ASP A 67 8.59 23.07 -9.22
N ALA A 68 8.61 23.88 -10.28
CA ALA A 68 7.40 24.22 -11.04
C ALA A 68 6.82 23.00 -11.76
N GLN A 69 7.66 22.10 -12.27
CA GLN A 69 7.23 20.84 -12.88
C GLN A 69 6.75 19.85 -11.82
N ILE A 70 7.42 19.75 -10.67
CA ILE A 70 6.97 18.92 -9.54
C ILE A 70 5.55 19.35 -9.10
N LYS A 71 5.31 20.66 -8.94
CA LYS A 71 3.97 21.17 -8.59
C LYS A 71 2.91 20.81 -9.62
N LYS A 72 3.24 20.84 -10.91
CA LYS A 72 2.32 20.42 -11.98
C LYS A 72 1.99 18.92 -11.90
N ILE A 73 3.00 18.08 -11.65
CA ILE A 73 2.80 16.63 -11.48
C ILE A 73 1.88 16.34 -10.29
N ILE A 74 2.11 17.01 -9.15
CA ILE A 74 1.25 16.89 -7.96
C ILE A 74 -0.19 17.27 -8.30
N ALA A 75 -0.40 18.43 -8.95
CA ALA A 75 -1.74 18.88 -9.33
C ALA A 75 -2.47 17.89 -10.25
N VAL A 76 -1.75 17.22 -11.16
CA VAL A 76 -2.33 16.17 -12.02
C VAL A 76 -2.73 14.94 -11.20
N ILE A 77 -1.90 14.50 -10.25
CA ILE A 77 -2.21 13.38 -9.35
C ILE A 77 -3.45 13.70 -8.51
N ASP A 78 -3.48 14.87 -7.88
CA ASP A 78 -4.58 15.30 -7.03
C ASP A 78 -5.88 15.40 -7.83
N ARG A 79 -5.81 15.91 -9.07
CA ARG A 79 -6.96 15.97 -9.95
C ARG A 79 -7.47 14.58 -10.33
N ALA A 80 -6.58 13.66 -10.71
CA ALA A 80 -6.98 12.29 -11.02
C ALA A 80 -7.61 11.59 -9.82
N ALA A 81 -7.06 11.79 -8.61
CA ALA A 81 -7.62 11.25 -7.38
C ALA A 81 -9.03 11.83 -7.11
N PHE A 82 -9.19 13.15 -7.25
CA PHE A 82 -10.49 13.81 -7.14
C PHE A 82 -11.49 13.27 -8.17
N ASP A 83 -11.11 13.18 -9.43
CA ASP A 83 -12.01 12.69 -10.48
C ASP A 83 -12.46 11.24 -10.20
N ILE A 84 -11.59 10.38 -9.67
CA ILE A 84 -11.94 9.01 -9.26
C ILE A 84 -12.94 8.99 -8.09
N THR A 85 -12.84 9.90 -7.12
CA THR A 85 -13.82 9.97 -6.02
C THR A 85 -15.18 10.49 -6.44
N GLN A 86 -15.28 11.14 -7.61
CA GLN A 86 -16.55 11.56 -8.22
C GLN A 86 -17.17 10.49 -9.13
N LEU A 87 -16.50 9.35 -9.36
CA LEU A 87 -17.06 8.20 -10.07
C LEU A 87 -17.99 7.44 -9.12
N ASP A 88 -19.17 8.02 -8.87
CA ASP A 88 -20.33 7.25 -8.38
C ASP A 88 -20.78 6.21 -9.45
#